data_AF-A0A533WC39-F1
#
_entry.id   AF-A0A533WC39-F1
#
_cell.length_a   1.000
_cell.length_b   1.000
_cell.length_c   1.000
_cell.angle_alpha   90.00
_cell.angle_beta   90.00
_cell.angle_gamma   90.00
#
_symmetry.space_group_name_H-M   'P 1'
#
loop_
_entity.id
_entity.type
_entity.pdbx_description
1 polymer ?
#
loop_
_entity_poly.entity_id
_entity_poly.type
_entity_poly.pdbx_seq_one_letter_code
_entity_poly.pdbx_strand_id
1 'polypeptide(L)'
;MPKKEQKQILGTCYVKLSSLADLGRLSCALERAPFPLFAFKEGDNFRIAAQADLFMGTPIFYYFDAKTNGEFLAYRSYGESEEVQLSSPSRSKIWEVW
;
A
#
# COMPACT_ATOMS: atom_id res chain seq x y z
N MET A 1 8.87 6.30 43.49
CA MET A 1 8.16 6.45 42.20
C MET A 1 8.62 5.34 41.28
N PRO A 2 7.73 4.50 40.72
CA PRO A 2 8.16 3.52 39.72
C PRO A 2 8.68 4.27 38.49
N LYS A 3 9.84 3.84 37.96
CA LYS A 3 10.38 4.38 36.72
C LYS A 3 9.37 4.09 35.61
N LYS A 4 8.86 5.14 34.95
CA LYS A 4 8.10 4.96 33.70
C LYS A 4 9.01 4.22 32.73
N GLU A 5 8.66 2.99 32.40
CA GLU A 5 9.26 2.28 31.27
C GLU A 5 9.06 3.16 30.04
N GLN A 6 10.15 3.76 29.58
CA GLN A 6 10.17 4.37 28.25
C GLN A 6 10.07 3.22 27.27
N LYS A 7 8.87 2.97 26.74
CA LYS A 7 8.69 2.06 25.61
C LYS A 7 9.60 2.55 24.49
N GLN A 8 10.72 1.87 24.30
CA GLN A 8 11.58 2.06 23.15
C GLN A 8 10.70 1.84 21.93
N ILE A 9 10.53 2.87 21.10
CA ILE A 9 9.82 2.73 19.84
C ILE A 9 10.70 1.82 18.99
N LEU A 10 10.41 0.52 19.01
CA LEU A 10 10.91 -0.43 18.03
C LEU A 10 10.51 0.14 16.67
N GLY A 11 11.50 0.50 15.86
CA GLY A 11 11.28 1.19 14.60
C GLY A 11 10.25 0.47 13.75
N THR A 12 9.40 1.25 13.07
CA THR A 12 8.38 0.73 12.16
C THR A 12 8.97 -0.29 11.17
N CYS A 13 8.31 -1.43 11.02
CA CYS A 13 8.77 -2.49 10.12
C CYS A 13 8.25 -2.24 8.71
N TYR A 14 9.13 -2.36 7.71
CA TYR A 14 8.78 -2.22 6.30
C TYR A 14 9.15 -3.48 5.54
N VAL A 15 8.20 -4.03 4.80
CA VAL A 15 8.37 -5.20 3.94
C VAL A 15 8.17 -4.77 2.50
N LYS A 16 9.23 -4.86 1.70
CA LYS A 16 9.18 -4.51 0.27
C LYS A 16 8.52 -5.63 -0.51
N LEU A 17 7.50 -5.28 -1.29
CA LEU A 17 6.83 -6.17 -2.22
C LEU A 17 7.56 -6.19 -3.57
N SER A 18 7.47 -7.32 -4.28
CA SER A 18 8.10 -7.50 -5.59
C SER A 18 7.44 -6.68 -6.69
N SER A 19 6.14 -6.43 -6.61
CA SER A 19 5.38 -5.76 -7.65
C SER A 19 4.23 -4.91 -7.10
N LEU A 20 3.73 -4.00 -7.93
CA LEU A 20 2.48 -3.28 -7.66
C LEU A 20 1.27 -4.24 -7.59
N ALA A 21 1.30 -5.34 -8.36
CA ALA A 21 0.26 -6.36 -8.33
C ALA A 21 0.16 -7.03 -6.95
N ASP A 22 1.29 -7.33 -6.32
CA ASP A 22 1.30 -7.88 -4.95
C ASP A 22 0.69 -6.90 -3.95
N LEU A 23 0.93 -5.59 -4.11
CA LEU A 23 0.29 -4.56 -3.29
C LEU A 23 -1.22 -4.53 -3.54
N GLY A 24 -1.67 -4.61 -4.79
CA GLY A 24 -3.08 -4.64 -5.15
C GLY A 24 -3.82 -5.88 -4.66
N ARG A 25 -3.18 -7.05 -4.68
CA ARG A 25 -3.75 -8.26 -4.09
C ARG A 25 -3.94 -8.10 -2.58
N LEU A 26 -2.90 -7.62 -1.89
CA LEU A 26 -2.94 -7.37 -0.46
C LEU A 26 -4.00 -6.32 -0.09
N SER A 27 -4.07 -5.21 -0.83
CA SER A 27 -4.93 -4.08 -0.48
C SER A 27 -6.36 -4.20 -0.96
N CYS A 28 -6.63 -4.90 -2.07
CA CYS A 28 -7.93 -4.90 -2.73
C CYS A 28 -8.53 -6.29 -2.91
N ALA A 29 -7.73 -7.30 -3.28
CA ALA A 29 -8.26 -8.59 -3.71
C ALA A 29 -8.55 -9.57 -2.57
N LEU A 30 -7.69 -9.58 -1.54
CA LEU A 30 -7.75 -10.55 -0.45
C LEU A 30 -8.62 -10.09 0.72
N GLU A 31 -8.97 -8.81 0.76
CA GLU A 31 -9.68 -8.19 1.88
C GLU A 31 -11.14 -7.88 1.58
N ARG A 32 -11.98 -7.94 2.61
CA ARG A 32 -13.40 -7.55 2.50
C ARG A 32 -13.59 -6.06 2.28
N ALA A 33 -12.69 -5.25 2.84
CA ALA A 33 -12.65 -3.81 2.69
C ALA A 33 -11.22 -3.41 2.33
N PRO A 34 -11.01 -2.56 1.30
CA PRO A 34 -9.65 -2.27 0.88
C PRO A 34 -8.82 -1.59 1.98
N PHE A 35 -7.56 -2.00 2.12
CA PHE A 35 -6.65 -1.32 3.04
C PHE A 35 -6.40 0.12 2.55
N PRO A 36 -6.39 1.11 3.47
CA PRO A 36 -5.93 2.44 3.13
C PRO A 36 -4.46 2.39 2.72
N LEU A 37 -4.14 3.05 1.61
CA LEU A 37 -2.79 3.20 1.12
C LEU A 37 -2.26 4.59 1.44
N PHE A 38 -1.01 4.64 1.88
CA PHE A 38 -0.28 5.87 2.14
C PHE A 38 0.85 6.01 1.13
N ALA A 39 1.02 7.21 0.58
CA ALA A 39 2.10 7.54 -0.32
C ALA A 39 3.07 8.51 0.35
N PHE A 40 4.35 8.15 0.40
CA PHE A 40 5.42 8.97 0.94
C PHE A 40 6.42 9.28 -0.16
N LYS A 41 6.91 10.52 -0.25
CA LYS A 41 7.97 10.86 -1.20
C LYS A 41 9.31 10.33 -0.69
N GLU A 42 10.04 9.61 -1.54
CA GLU A 42 11.36 9.03 -1.26
C GLU A 42 12.29 9.35 -2.44
N GLY A 43 13.06 10.44 -2.30
CA GLY A 43 13.82 11.02 -3.41
C GLY A 43 12.89 11.46 -4.56
N ASP A 44 13.15 10.94 -5.76
CA ASP A 44 12.34 11.19 -6.97
C ASP A 44 11.18 10.20 -7.15
N ASN A 45 11.06 9.20 -6.27
CA ASN A 45 10.01 8.19 -6.31
C ASN A 45 9.02 8.40 -5.15
N PHE A 46 7.97 7.58 -5.16
CA PHE A 46 7.01 7.46 -4.08
C PHE A 46 7.05 6.05 -3.52
N ARG A 47 6.96 5.92 -2.21
CA ARG A 47 6.69 4.67 -1.52
C ARG A 47 5.20 4.58 -1.24
N ILE A 48 4.54 3.59 -1.82
CA ILE A 48 3.11 3.31 -1.60
C ILE A 48 3.02 2.13 -0.65
N ALA A 49 2.34 2.31 0.48
CA ALA A 49 2.33 1.32 1.55
C ALA A 49 0.94 1.10 2.14
N ALA A 50 0.66 -0.16 2.45
CA ALA A 50 -0.46 -0.58 3.28
C ALA A 50 0.05 -0.96 4.67
N GLN A 51 -0.59 -0.46 5.72
CA GLN A 51 -0.43 -1.05 7.05
C GLN A 51 -1.39 -2.23 7.15
N ALA A 52 -0.86 -3.46 7.17
CA ALA A 52 -1.68 -4.66 7.18
C ALA A 52 -1.73 -5.36 8.56
N ASP A 53 -0.69 -5.19 9.39
CA ASP A 53 -0.57 -5.95 10.64
C ASP A 53 0.22 -5.20 11.73
N LEU A 54 0.21 -5.77 12.95
CA LEU A 54 1.00 -5.39 14.10
C LEU A 54 1.85 -6.58 14.57
N PHE A 55 3.17 -6.42 14.63
CA PHE A 55 4.05 -7.40 15.27
C PHE A 55 4.56 -6.86 16.60
N MET A 56 4.20 -7.52 17.71
CA MET A 56 4.54 -7.09 19.07
C MET A 56 4.12 -5.62 19.36
N GLY A 57 3.03 -5.16 18.75
CA GLY A 57 2.55 -3.78 18.87
C GLY A 57 3.24 -2.77 17.93
N THR A 58 4.20 -3.21 17.12
CA THR A 58 4.83 -2.39 16.07
C THR A 58 4.12 -2.58 14.73
N PRO A 59 3.69 -1.52 14.05
CA PRO A 59 3.08 -1.62 12.73
C PRO A 59 4.03 -2.21 11.68
N ILE A 60 3.49 -3.10 10.85
CA ILE A 60 4.14 -3.61 9.64
C ILE A 60 3.52 -2.96 8.41
N PHE A 61 4.35 -2.26 7.65
CA PHE A 61 3.99 -1.67 6.37
C PHE A 61 4.52 -2.52 5.22
N TYR A 62 3.62 -2.98 4.36
CA TYR A 62 3.97 -3.62 3.10
C TYR A 62 3.96 -2.57 2.01
N TYR A 63 5.05 -2.47 1.24
CA TYR A 63 5.23 -1.34 0.34
C TYR A 63 5.80 -1.69 -1.03
N PHE A 64 5.52 -0.80 -2.00
CA PHE A 64 6.12 -0.80 -3.33
C PHE A 64 6.63 0.60 -3.68
N ASP A 65 7.81 0.70 -4.31
CA ASP A 65 8.35 1.99 -4.78
C ASP A 65 7.85 2.26 -6.21
N ALA A 66 7.16 3.37 -6.42
CA ALA A 66 6.55 3.78 -7.68
C ALA A 66 7.09 5.13 -8.17
N LYS A 67 7.03 5.39 -9.48
CA LYS A 67 7.43 6.68 -10.06
C LYS A 67 6.41 7.80 -9.80
N THR A 68 5.17 7.43 -9.55
CA THR A 68 4.06 8.34 -9.26
C THR A 68 3.29 7.79 -8.07
N ASN A 69 2.67 8.66 -7.27
CA ASN A 69 1.78 8.19 -6.21
C ASN A 69 0.47 7.60 -6.75
N GLY A 70 -0.13 8.23 -7.77
CA GLY A 70 -1.55 8.02 -8.05
C GLY A 70 -2.41 8.49 -6.87
N GLU A 71 -3.68 8.78 -7.12
CA GLU A 71 -4.67 9.05 -6.07
C GLU A 71 -5.43 7.78 -5.69
N PHE A 72 -5.48 6.81 -6.60
CA PHE A 72 -6.16 5.53 -6.38
C PHE A 72 -5.30 4.37 -6.84
N LEU A 73 -5.46 3.21 -6.19
CA LEU A 73 -5.02 1.94 -6.72
C LEU A 73 -6.22 1.23 -7.35
N ALA A 74 -6.23 1.12 -8.67
CA ALA A 74 -7.21 0.33 -9.39
C ALA A 74 -6.73 -1.12 -9.45
N TYR A 75 -7.61 -2.03 -9.07
CA TYR A 75 -7.40 -3.48 -9.16
C TYR A 75 -8.56 -4.10 -9.92
N ARG A 76 -8.26 -4.95 -10.90
CA ARG A 76 -9.24 -5.74 -11.63
C ARG A 76 -8.71 -7.15 -11.85
N SER A 77 -9.55 -8.14 -11.57
CA SER A 77 -9.33 -9.53 -11.98
C SER A 77 -10.47 -9.97 -12.89
N TYR A 78 -10.15 -10.61 -14.01
CA TYR A 78 -11.12 -11.14 -14.96
C TYR A 78 -10.56 -12.39 -15.62
N GLY A 79 -11.24 -13.53 -15.41
CA GLY A 79 -10.77 -14.83 -15.88
C GLY A 79 -9.39 -15.15 -15.30
N GLU A 80 -8.43 -15.40 -16.18
CA GLU A 80 -7.03 -15.68 -15.81
C GLU A 80 -6.15 -14.42 -15.80
N SER A 81 -6.72 -13.24 -16.07
CA SER A 81 -5.99 -11.97 -16.14
C SER A 81 -6.18 -11.13 -14.88
N GLU A 82 -5.11 -10.42 -14.51
CA GLU A 82 -5.08 -9.45 -13.43
C GLU A 82 -4.44 -8.15 -13.92
N GLU A 83 -5.06 -7.03 -13.57
CA GLU A 83 -4.59 -5.69 -13.91
C GLU A 83 -4.58 -4.82 -12.65
N VAL A 84 -3.43 -4.16 -12.43
CA VAL A 84 -3.23 -3.23 -11.32
C VAL A 84 -2.56 -1.95 -11.81
N GLN A 85 -3.13 -0.81 -11.43
CA GLN A 85 -2.62 0.49 -11.84
C GLN A 85 -2.78 1.55 -10.74
N LEU A 86 -1.76 2.39 -10.57
CA LEU A 86 -1.89 3.67 -9.87
C LEU A 86 -2.53 4.70 -10.80
N SER A 87 -3.69 5.22 -10.41
CA SER A 87 -4.52 6.08 -11.25
C SER A 87 -4.77 7.44 -10.58
N SER A 88 -4.98 8.46 -11.41
CA SER A 88 -5.38 9.81 -10.99
C SER A 88 -6.62 10.20 -11.78
N PRO A 89 -7.56 11.00 -11.24
CA PRO A 89 -8.76 11.44 -11.97
C PRO A 89 -8.43 12.11 -13.31
N SER A 90 -7.29 12.81 -13.40
CA SER A 90 -6.82 13.47 -14.62
C SER A 90 -6.14 12.55 -15.65
N ARG A 91 -5.87 11.28 -15.31
CA ARG A 91 -5.11 10.32 -16.13
C ARG A 91 -5.84 8.99 -16.38
N SER A 92 -7.08 8.87 -15.93
CA SER A 92 -7.80 7.59 -15.96
C SER A 92 -8.73 7.47 -17.17
N LYS A 93 -8.37 6.62 -18.13
CA LYS A 93 -9.28 6.08 -19.17
C LYS A 93 -10.23 4.99 -18.65
N ILE A 94 -10.07 4.58 -17.39
CA ILE A 94 -10.84 3.48 -16.78
C ILE A 94 -12.35 3.79 -16.70
N TRP A 95 -12.73 5.06 -16.78
CA TRP A 95 -14.14 5.49 -16.77
C TRP A 95 -14.85 5.41 -18.12
N GLU A 96 -14.17 5.05 -19.22
CA GLU A 96 -14.79 4.95 -20.56
C GLU A 96 -15.46 3.58 -20.84
N VAL A 97 -15.53 2.67 -19.87
CA VAL A 97 -16.08 1.31 -20.07
C VAL A 97 -17.15 0.93 -19.02
N TRP A 98 -17.95 1.92 -18.60
CA TRP A 98 -19.22 1.69 -17.90
C TRP A 98 -20.38 2.26 -18.70
#